data_AF-A0A533SJG8-F1
#
_entry.id   AF-A0A533SJG8-F1
#
_cell.length_a   1.000
_cell.length_b   1.000
_cell.length_c   1.000
_cell.angle_alpha   90.00
_cell.angle_beta   90.00
_cell.angle_gamma   90.00
#
_symmetry.space_group_name_H-M   'P 1'
#
loop_
_entity.id
_entity.type
_entity.pdbx_description
1 polymer ?
#
loop_
_entity_poly.entity_id
_entity_poly.type
_entity_poly.pdbx_seq_one_letter_code
_entity_poly.pdbx_strand_id
1 'polypeptide(L)'
;MNSYLRVTVSGLSGRTVAKARLLIYATSSSSQGLVGWSVADTTWGEKTITYNNAPPLGTSLATTTAVVGGTWMTLDVTSYITAEGTFSLGVSTPGSTAIGLSSRESGANSPQLIIDLN
;
A
#
# COMPACT_ATOMS: atom_id res chain seq x y z
N MET A 1 5.84 12.31 -4.71
CA MET A 1 6.48 11.05 -5.14
C MET A 1 5.51 9.92 -4.87
N ASN A 2 5.36 8.98 -5.80
CA ASN A 2 4.40 7.88 -5.69
C ASN A 2 5.16 6.54 -5.64
N SER A 3 4.81 5.71 -4.67
CA SER A 3 5.29 4.34 -4.53
C SER A 3 4.16 3.39 -4.88
N TYR A 4 4.46 2.26 -5.51
CA TYR A 4 3.47 1.27 -5.91
C TYR A 4 3.81 -0.07 -5.28
N LEU A 5 2.78 -0.79 -4.85
CA LEU A 5 2.87 -2.12 -4.27
C LEU A 5 1.80 -3.00 -4.92
N ARG A 6 2.16 -4.24 -5.22
CA ARG A 6 1.20 -5.25 -5.66
C ARG A 6 1.16 -6.37 -4.63
N VAL A 7 -0.06 -6.75 -4.27
CA VAL A 7 -0.34 -7.80 -3.30
C VAL A 7 -1.27 -8.83 -3.93
N THR A 8 -1.03 -10.10 -3.63
CA THR A 8 -1.90 -11.19 -4.08
C THR A 8 -2.53 -11.81 -2.85
N VAL A 9 -3.86 -11.86 -2.85
CA VAL A 9 -4.68 -12.47 -1.81
C VAL A 9 -5.19 -13.80 -2.32
N SER A 10 -4.84 -14.87 -1.62
CA SER A 10 -5.24 -16.24 -1.94
C SER A 10 -5.34 -17.06 -0.66
N GLY A 11 -6.07 -18.16 -0.71
CA GLY A 11 -6.27 -19.05 0.45
C GLY A 11 -7.38 -18.60 1.40
N LEU A 12 -8.32 -17.78 0.94
CA LEU A 12 -9.52 -17.41 1.68
C LEU A 12 -10.52 -18.57 1.75
N SER A 13 -10.42 -19.57 0.86
CA SER A 13 -11.26 -20.78 0.88
C SER A 13 -12.76 -20.48 0.92
N GLY A 14 -13.20 -19.44 0.20
CA GLY A 14 -14.60 -18.99 0.17
C GLY A 14 -15.03 -18.13 1.36
N ARG A 15 -14.13 -17.81 2.30
CA ARG A 15 -14.38 -16.83 3.36
C ARG A 15 -14.38 -15.41 2.82
N THR A 16 -15.19 -14.56 3.43
CA THR A 16 -15.23 -13.14 3.09
C THR A 16 -14.21 -12.36 3.90
N VAL A 17 -13.65 -11.33 3.28
CA VAL A 17 -12.71 -10.44 3.97
C VAL A 17 -13.51 -9.54 4.92
N ALA A 18 -13.28 -9.69 6.23
CA ALA A 18 -13.86 -8.82 7.24
C ALA A 18 -13.09 -7.50 7.33
N LYS A 19 -11.75 -7.58 7.32
CA LYS A 19 -10.85 -6.41 7.29
C LYS A 19 -9.59 -6.69 6.50
N ALA A 20 -9.09 -5.69 5.78
CA ALA A 20 -7.78 -5.71 5.16
C ALA A 20 -6.97 -4.48 5.57
N ARG A 21 -5.80 -4.70 6.17
CA ARG A 21 -4.92 -3.67 6.69
C ARG A 21 -3.54 -3.82 6.08
N LEU A 22 -3.10 -2.80 5.35
CA LEU A 22 -1.76 -2.73 4.80
C LEU A 22 -0.82 -2.05 5.80
N LEU A 23 0.19 -2.77 6.24
CA LEU A 23 1.24 -2.30 7.13
C LEU A 23 2.47 -1.92 6.32
N ILE A 24 2.92 -0.68 6.46
CA ILE A 24 4.10 -0.14 5.79
C ILE A 24 5.03 0.43 6.84
N TYR A 25 6.27 -0.02 6.85
CA TYR A 25 7.27 0.53 7.75
C TYR A 25 7.81 1.84 7.21
N ALA A 26 7.71 2.91 7.99
CA ALA A 26 8.29 4.19 7.66
C ALA A 26 9.72 4.27 8.21
N THR A 27 10.70 4.52 7.35
CA THR A 27 12.10 4.72 7.76
C THR A 27 12.41 6.19 8.05
N SER A 28 11.53 7.12 7.67
CA SER A 28 11.65 8.55 7.96
C SER A 28 10.33 9.14 8.45
N SER A 29 10.40 10.21 9.25
CA SER A 29 9.23 10.93 9.70
C SER A 29 8.73 11.93 8.65
N SER A 30 7.42 12.15 8.62
CA SER A 30 6.77 13.16 7.80
C SER A 30 5.58 13.76 8.55
N SER A 31 5.52 15.09 8.60
CA SER A 31 4.41 15.84 9.19
C SER A 31 3.17 15.93 8.28
N GLN A 32 3.28 15.48 7.03
CA GLN A 32 2.17 15.52 6.06
C GLN A 32 1.47 14.17 5.91
N GLY A 33 2.02 13.11 6.51
CA GLY A 33 1.44 11.78 6.48
C GLY A 33 1.53 11.09 5.11
N LEU A 34 0.66 10.11 4.89
CA LEU A 34 0.61 9.24 3.70
C LEU A 34 -0.83 9.07 3.24
N VAL A 35 -1.01 8.92 1.94
CA VAL A 35 -2.29 8.52 1.34
C VAL A 35 -2.09 7.23 0.57
N GLY A 36 -2.88 6.21 0.92
CA GLY A 36 -3.02 4.98 0.16
C GLY A 36 -4.11 5.12 -0.90
N TRP A 37 -3.84 4.59 -2.09
CA TRP A 37 -4.66 4.71 -3.28
C TRP A 37 -4.87 3.34 -3.92
N SER A 38 -6.05 3.09 -4.45
CA SER A 38 -6.29 1.94 -5.32
C SER A 38 -5.68 2.20 -6.69
N VAL A 39 -5.12 1.16 -7.31
CA VAL A 39 -4.60 1.23 -8.68
C VAL A 39 -5.31 0.17 -9.50
N ALA A 40 -6.14 0.60 -10.45
CA ALA A 40 -6.94 -0.31 -11.28
C ALA A 40 -6.06 -1.18 -12.18
N ASP A 41 -4.94 -0.64 -12.65
CA ASP A 41 -4.01 -1.37 -13.49
C ASP A 41 -3.12 -2.29 -12.64
N THR A 42 -3.19 -3.59 -12.93
CA THR A 42 -2.38 -4.63 -12.29
C THR A 42 -1.35 -5.25 -13.24
N THR A 43 -1.27 -4.73 -14.47
CA THR A 43 -0.43 -5.25 -15.56
C THR A 43 0.99 -4.68 -15.53
N TRP A 44 1.23 -3.62 -14.75
CA TRP A 44 2.56 -3.07 -14.55
C TRP A 44 3.47 -4.09 -13.85
N GLY A 45 4.69 -4.23 -14.38
CA GLY A 45 5.72 -5.04 -13.75
C GLY A 45 6.34 -4.27 -12.58
N GLU A 46 6.39 -4.88 -11.39
CA GLU A 46 7.05 -4.28 -10.22
C GLU A 46 8.51 -3.87 -10.46
N LYS A 47 9.19 -4.50 -11.44
CA LYS A 47 10.56 -4.17 -11.85
C LYS A 47 10.66 -3.21 -13.03
N THR A 48 9.56 -2.94 -13.74
CA THR A 48 9.56 -2.13 -14.98
C THR A 48 8.76 -0.84 -14.83
N ILE A 49 8.14 -0.61 -13.67
CA ILE A 49 7.44 0.63 -13.39
C ILE A 49 8.44 1.80 -13.40
N THR A 50 8.24 2.71 -14.34
CA THR A 50 8.95 3.99 -14.41
C THR A 50 7.94 5.09 -14.18
N TYR A 51 8.38 6.30 -13.85
CA TYR A 51 7.48 7.46 -13.71
C TYR A 51 6.54 7.63 -14.93
N ASN A 52 7.02 7.32 -16.14
CA ASN A 52 6.25 7.41 -17.38
C ASN A 52 5.22 6.28 -17.58
N ASN A 53 5.46 5.11 -17.00
CA ASN A 53 4.58 3.94 -17.13
C ASN A 53 3.89 3.58 -15.81
N ALA A 54 3.91 4.51 -14.85
CA ALA A 54 3.25 4.35 -13.58
C ALA A 54 1.74 4.52 -13.80
N PRO A 55 0.92 3.55 -13.40
CA PRO A 55 -0.51 3.65 -13.57
C PRO A 55 -1.10 4.78 -12.73
N PRO A 56 -2.20 5.40 -13.18
CA PRO A 56 -2.83 6.47 -12.43
C PRO A 56 -3.35 5.96 -11.09
N LEU A 57 -3.13 6.76 -10.04
CA LEU A 57 -3.74 6.55 -8.74
C LEU A 57 -5.26 6.78 -8.87
N GLY A 58 -6.06 5.82 -8.43
CA GLY A 58 -7.51 5.88 -8.46
C GLY A 58 -8.08 6.51 -7.20
N THR A 59 -8.97 5.78 -6.51
CA THR A 59 -9.64 6.23 -5.29
C THR A 59 -8.70 6.20 -4.09
N SER A 60 -8.77 7.20 -3.21
CA SER A 60 -8.09 7.19 -1.92
C SER A 60 -8.72 6.16 -0.99
N LEU A 61 -7.92 5.20 -0.51
CA LEU A 61 -8.37 4.13 0.37
C LEU A 61 -8.23 4.51 1.85
N ALA A 62 -7.08 5.07 2.21
CA ALA A 62 -6.78 5.50 3.56
C ALA A 62 -5.80 6.67 3.57
N THR A 63 -5.91 7.52 4.59
CA THR A 63 -5.06 8.68 4.79
C THR A 63 -4.50 8.67 6.21
N THR A 64 -3.24 9.00 6.38
CA THR A 64 -2.60 9.25 7.67
C THR A 64 -2.17 10.71 7.73
N THR A 65 -2.20 11.30 8.91
CA THR A 65 -1.92 12.74 9.11
C THR A 65 -0.47 13.00 9.48
N ALA A 66 0.19 12.06 10.16
CA ALA A 66 1.60 12.11 10.49
C ALA A 66 2.21 10.72 10.42
N VAL A 67 3.47 10.67 10.01
CA VAL A 67 4.27 9.44 9.96
C VAL A 67 5.50 9.65 10.83
N VAL A 68 5.76 8.69 11.71
CA VAL A 68 6.94 8.69 12.55
C VAL A 68 7.93 7.69 11.97
N GLY A 69 9.16 8.11 11.71
CA GLY A 69 10.22 7.21 11.26
C GLY A 69 10.51 6.16 12.33
N GLY A 70 10.74 4.92 11.91
CA GLY A 70 10.91 3.78 12.80
C GLY A 70 9.61 3.12 13.26
N THR A 71 8.47 3.45 12.64
CA THR A 71 7.15 2.90 13.03
C THR A 71 6.39 2.27 11.87
N TRP A 72 5.48 1.37 12.19
CA TRP A 72 4.57 0.75 11.23
C TRP A 72 3.33 1.64 11.04
N MET A 73 3.13 2.08 9.81
CA MET A 73 1.92 2.76 9.38
C MET A 73 0.89 1.72 8.94
N THR A 74 -0.34 1.85 9.42
CA THR A 74 -1.45 0.97 9.03
C THR A 74 -2.42 1.75 8.16
N LEU A 75 -2.68 1.24 6.95
CA LEU A 75 -3.68 1.75 6.02
C LEU A 75 -4.82 0.74 5.93
N ASP A 76 -6.04 1.17 6.23
CA ASP A 76 -7.21 0.32 6.01
C ASP A 76 -7.55 0.29 4.52
N VAL A 77 -7.49 -0.90 3.93
CA VAL A 77 -7.77 -1.15 2.51
C VAL A 77 -8.93 -2.14 2.35
N THR A 78 -9.74 -2.29 3.42
CA THR A 78 -10.88 -3.22 3.47
C THR A 78 -11.87 -2.96 2.35
N SER A 79 -12.08 -1.69 1.99
CA SER A 79 -12.97 -1.29 0.90
C SER A 79 -12.51 -1.73 -0.49
N TYR A 80 -11.22 -2.06 -0.64
CA TYR A 80 -10.62 -2.45 -1.93
C TYR A 80 -10.34 -3.95 -2.02
N ILE A 81 -9.93 -4.56 -0.91
CA ILE A 81 -9.60 -5.99 -0.83
C ILE A 81 -10.76 -6.71 -0.17
N THR A 82 -11.77 -7.09 -0.95
CA THR A 82 -12.98 -7.76 -0.48
C THR A 82 -13.02 -9.25 -0.81
N ALA A 83 -12.12 -9.72 -1.68
CA ALA A 83 -12.07 -11.09 -2.18
C ALA A 83 -10.64 -11.52 -2.55
N GLU A 84 -10.47 -12.79 -2.93
CA GLU A 84 -9.23 -13.29 -3.52
C GLU A 84 -8.93 -12.59 -4.85
N GLY A 85 -7.65 -12.31 -5.09
CA GLY A 85 -7.23 -11.62 -6.30
C GLY A 85 -5.87 -10.94 -6.17
N THR A 86 -5.40 -10.39 -7.27
CA THR A 86 -4.23 -9.51 -7.28
C THR A 86 -4.69 -8.07 -7.25
N PHE A 87 -4.20 -7.32 -6.28
CA PHE A 87 -4.55 -5.93 -6.04
C PHE A 87 -3.31 -5.05 -6.16
N SER A 88 -3.46 -3.93 -6.84
CA SER A 88 -2.41 -2.92 -6.97
C SER A 88 -2.77 -1.70 -6.12
N LEU A 89 -1.80 -1.26 -5.33
CA LEU A 89 -1.92 -0.20 -4.35
C LEU A 89 -0.85 0.84 -4.64
N GLY A 90 -1.23 2.10 -4.56
CA GLY A 90 -0.31 3.23 -4.63
C GLY A 90 -0.24 3.91 -3.28
N VAL A 91 0.92 4.45 -2.95
CA VAL A 91 1.13 5.26 -1.76
C VAL A 91 1.77 6.57 -2.19
N SER A 92 1.18 7.67 -1.77
CA SER A 92 1.68 9.01 -2.09
C SER A 92 1.75 9.85 -0.82
N THR A 93 2.63 10.86 -0.84
CA THR A 93 2.74 11.88 0.19
C THR A 93 2.13 13.17 -0.33
N PRO A 94 1.24 13.82 0.43
CA PRO A 94 0.79 15.17 0.10
C PRO A 94 1.94 16.13 0.44
N GLY A 95 2.91 16.30 -0.46
CA GLY A 95 4.07 17.17 -0.22
C GLY A 95 5.24 16.97 -1.18
N SER A 96 6.15 17.95 -1.17
CA SER A 96 7.42 17.90 -1.91
C SER A 96 8.49 17.06 -1.18
N THR A 97 8.30 16.79 0.11
CA THR A 97 9.24 16.02 0.92
C THR A 97 9.10 14.53 0.63
N ALA A 98 10.15 13.93 0.08
CA ALA A 98 10.22 12.48 -0.04
C ALA A 98 10.23 11.84 1.36
N ILE A 99 9.39 10.83 1.56
CA ILE A 99 9.37 10.02 2.78
C ILE A 99 10.06 8.68 2.51
N GLY A 100 10.92 8.27 3.44
CA GLY A 100 11.48 6.93 3.43
C GLY A 100 10.45 5.90 3.86
N LEU A 101 10.09 5.00 2.95
CA LEU A 101 9.26 3.83 3.22
C LEU A 101 10.08 2.58 2.92
N SER A 102 9.90 1.54 3.72
CA SER A 102 10.48 0.24 3.41
C SER A 102 9.77 -0.39 2.21
N SER A 103 10.58 -0.89 1.29
CA SER A 103 10.13 -1.61 0.10
C SER A 103 10.11 -3.11 0.38
N ARG A 104 9.56 -3.91 -0.55
CA ARG A 104 9.63 -5.39 -0.49
C ARG A 104 11.06 -5.95 -0.43
N GLU A 105 12.05 -5.17 -0.83
CA GLU A 105 13.47 -5.54 -0.77
C GLU A 105 14.09 -5.25 0.61
N SER A 106 13.36 -4.60 1.53
CA SER A 106 13.85 -4.27 2.87
C SER A 106 13.85 -5.45 3.85
N GLY A 107 13.59 -6.68 3.38
CA GLY A 107 13.68 -7.90 4.19
C GLY A 107 12.68 -7.88 5.35
N ALA A 108 13.18 -7.77 6.58
CA ALA A 108 12.37 -7.80 7.80
C ALA A 108 11.36 -6.65 7.92
N ASN A 109 11.60 -5.51 7.27
CA ASN A 109 10.70 -4.35 7.27
C ASN A 109 9.83 -4.26 6.00
N SER A 110 9.73 -5.35 5.24
CA SER A 110 8.90 -5.37 4.03
C SER A 110 7.43 -5.08 4.36
N PRO A 111 6.70 -4.38 3.49
CA PRO A 111 5.28 -4.10 3.69
C PRO A 111 4.47 -5.40 3.78
N GLN A 112 3.50 -5.43 4.69
CA GLN A 112 2.70 -6.62 4.99
C GLN A 112 1.22 -6.31 4.81
N LEU A 113 0.48 -7.24 4.18
CA LEU A 113 -0.97 -7.17 4.14
C LEU A 113 -1.54 -8.13 5.19
N ILE A 114 -2.29 -7.60 6.14
CA ILE A 114 -3.00 -8.38 7.16
C ILE A 114 -4.48 -8.43 6.76
N ILE A 115 -5.00 -9.65 6.63
CA ILE A 115 -6.39 -9.89 6.28
C ILE A 115 -7.06 -10.63 7.44
N ASP A 116 -8.17 -10.08 7.90
CA ASP A 116 -9.06 -10.68 8.88
C ASP A 116 -10.27 -11.24 8.13
N LEU A 117 -10.64 -12.48 8.42
CA LEU A 117 -11.69 -13.22 7.72
C LEU A 117 -12.88 -13.45 8.65
N ASN A 118 -14.07 -13.42 8.06
CA ASN A 118 -15.31 -13.81 8.75
C ASN A 118 -15.63 -15.31 8.58
#